data_AF-A0A0R2WWZ4-F1
#
_entry.id   AF-A0A0R2WWZ4-F1
#
_cell.length_a   1.000
_cell.length_b   1.000
_cell.length_c   1.000
_cell.angle_alpha   90.00
_cell.angle_beta   90.00
_cell.angle_gamma   90.00
#
_symmetry.space_group_name_H-M   'P 1'
#
loop_
_entity.id
_entity.type
_entity.pdbx_description
1 polymer ?
#
loop_
_entity_poly.entity_id
_entity_poly.type
_entity_poly.pdbx_seq_one_letter_code
_entity_poly.pdbx_strand_id
1 'polypeptide(L)'
;MKKFDKKNKEKTFLEQQYSKDITERHSNYLGIEIPEGYFAASKLSILRKIKSEKPDESKIIHERKMIFWLRPQVKFAAAASLVLFLGVTIWFQNANFSQKGKTVYFELLTFSEDVLVNSLLIDENEVESFSSITLMNEIVFKAELSEQKIDNLFLDSLFIEDSLIDNYTNKNFIESIIL
;
A
#
# COMPACT_ATOMS: atom_id res chain seq x y z
N MET A 1 43.92 -48.52 25.72
CA MET A 1 43.79 -47.75 24.47
C MET A 1 44.68 -48.36 23.40
N LYS A 2 44.10 -49.11 22.45
CA LYS A 2 44.83 -49.58 21.27
C LYS A 2 44.93 -48.41 20.29
N LYS A 3 46.14 -48.12 19.81
CA LYS A 3 46.41 -47.03 18.86
C LYS A 3 45.78 -47.38 17.51
N PHE A 4 45.03 -46.44 16.92
CA PHE A 4 44.51 -46.58 15.56
C PHE A 4 45.65 -46.43 14.55
N ASP A 5 45.94 -47.50 13.83
CA ASP A 5 46.92 -47.54 12.75
C ASP A 5 46.41 -46.75 11.54
N LYS A 6 47.13 -45.67 11.23
CA LYS A 6 46.75 -44.66 10.23
C LYS A 6 47.11 -45.10 8.81
N LYS A 7 46.69 -46.30 8.39
CA LYS A 7 46.86 -46.83 7.02
C LYS A 7 45.70 -47.72 6.59
N ASN A 8 44.52 -47.13 6.41
CA ASN A 8 43.56 -47.62 5.43
C ASN A 8 42.67 -46.46 4.98
N LYS A 9 42.27 -46.45 3.71
CA LYS A 9 41.23 -45.53 3.21
C LYS A 9 39.90 -45.98 3.81
N GLU A 10 39.70 -45.70 5.10
CA GLU A 10 38.55 -46.16 5.86
C GLU A 10 37.33 -45.33 5.49
N LYS A 11 36.30 -46.02 4.97
CA LYS A 11 34.95 -45.46 4.78
C LYS A 11 34.57 -44.69 6.04
N THR A 12 34.11 -43.46 5.87
CA THR A 12 33.77 -42.60 7.01
C THR A 12 32.71 -43.27 7.89
N PHE A 13 32.63 -42.89 9.16
CA PHE A 13 31.61 -43.41 10.09
C PHE A 13 30.18 -43.32 9.51
N LEU A 14 29.93 -42.39 8.58
CA LEU A 14 28.61 -42.21 7.96
C LEU A 14 28.40 -43.02 6.68
N GLU A 15 29.45 -43.57 6.06
CA GLU A 15 29.39 -44.25 4.75
C GLU A 15 29.25 -45.77 4.84
N GLN A 16 29.40 -46.39 6.01
CA GLN A 16 29.22 -47.83 6.17
C GLN A 16 27.72 -48.15 6.37
N GLN A 17 27.21 -49.10 5.58
CA GLN A 17 25.83 -49.58 5.67
C GLN A 17 25.54 -50.11 7.08
N TYR A 18 24.32 -49.83 7.57
CA TYR A 18 23.80 -50.20 8.89
C TYR A 18 24.07 -51.68 9.23
N SER A 19 25.17 -51.95 9.93
CA SER A 19 25.48 -53.26 10.47
C SER A 19 24.91 -53.40 11.88
N LYS A 20 24.66 -54.66 12.25
CA LYS A 20 23.74 -55.12 13.29
C LYS A 20 24.10 -54.72 14.74
N ASP A 21 25.22 -54.04 14.99
CA ASP A 21 25.63 -53.66 16.34
C ASP A 21 26.27 -52.25 16.41
N ILE A 22 25.42 -51.26 16.67
CA ILE A 22 25.79 -49.83 16.78
C ILE A 22 26.70 -49.62 18.00
N THR A 23 26.51 -50.39 19.07
CA THR A 23 27.23 -50.25 20.33
C THR A 23 28.72 -50.55 20.16
N GLU A 24 29.04 -51.67 19.50
CA GLU A 24 30.41 -52.06 19.20
C GLU A 24 31.11 -51.03 18.31
N ARG A 25 30.37 -50.48 17.33
CA ARG A 25 30.90 -49.47 16.41
C ARG A 25 31.24 -48.15 17.10
N HIS A 26 30.36 -47.67 17.97
CA HIS A 26 30.63 -46.45 18.74
C HIS A 26 31.81 -46.65 19.69
N SER A 27 31.92 -47.80 20.36
CA SER A 27 33.06 -48.11 21.22
C SER A 27 34.37 -48.15 20.43
N ASN A 28 34.40 -48.87 19.32
CA ASN A 28 35.61 -48.99 18.50
C ASN A 28 36.01 -47.66 17.86
N TYR A 29 35.09 -46.91 17.26
CA TYR A 29 35.43 -45.69 16.50
C TYR A 29 35.59 -44.45 17.38
N LEU A 30 34.72 -44.25 18.38
CA LEU A 30 34.74 -43.06 19.25
C LEU A 30 35.53 -43.29 20.54
N GLY A 31 35.89 -44.54 20.87
CA GLY A 31 36.59 -44.88 22.10
C GLY A 31 35.73 -44.73 23.36
N ILE A 32 34.40 -44.69 23.21
CA ILE A 32 33.44 -44.47 24.29
C ILE A 32 32.47 -45.65 24.33
N GLU A 33 32.41 -46.32 25.48
CA GLU A 33 31.41 -47.36 25.73
C GLU A 33 30.05 -46.71 26.00
N ILE A 34 29.03 -47.14 25.26
CA ILE A 34 27.66 -46.65 25.45
C ILE A 34 27.05 -47.37 26.66
N PRO A 35 26.48 -46.66 27.63
CA PRO A 35 25.79 -47.28 28.75
C PRO A 35 24.65 -48.19 28.30
N GLU A 36 24.51 -49.33 28.98
CA GLU A 36 23.46 -50.30 28.69
C GLU A 36 22.07 -49.63 28.74
N GLY A 37 21.26 -49.86 27.71
CA GLY A 37 19.90 -49.31 27.63
C GLY A 37 19.80 -47.83 27.25
N TYR A 38 20.90 -47.10 26.99
CA TYR A 38 20.86 -45.67 26.62
C TYR A 38 19.91 -45.37 25.45
N PHE A 39 20.02 -46.11 24.34
CA PHE A 39 19.15 -45.90 23.18
C PHE A 39 17.70 -46.31 23.44
N ALA A 40 17.46 -47.31 24.27
CA ALA A 40 16.11 -47.71 24.66
C ALA A 40 15.45 -46.60 25.50
N ALA A 41 16.16 -46.07 26.50
CA ALA A 41 15.70 -44.96 27.33
C ALA A 41 15.50 -43.67 26.50
N SER A 42 16.43 -43.34 25.60
CA SER A 42 16.33 -42.20 24.70
C SER A 42 15.10 -42.30 23.80
N LYS A 43 14.90 -43.43 23.12
CA LYS A 43 13.70 -43.67 22.30
C LYS A 43 12.41 -43.59 23.12
N LEU A 44 12.37 -44.17 24.31
CA LEU A 44 11.20 -44.08 25.20
C LEU A 44 10.94 -42.64 25.66
N SER A 45 11.99 -41.87 25.95
CA SER A 45 11.86 -40.46 26.33
C SER A 45 11.30 -39.61 25.19
N ILE A 46 11.77 -39.83 23.96
CA ILE A 46 11.25 -39.17 22.75
C ILE A 46 9.79 -39.56 22.51
N LEU A 47 9.45 -40.85 22.58
CA LEU A 47 8.07 -41.32 22.40
C LEU A 47 7.12 -40.77 23.46
N ARG A 48 7.57 -40.71 24.72
CA ARG A 48 6.79 -40.12 25.83
C ARG A 48 6.59 -38.63 25.60
N LYS A 49 7.65 -37.91 25.18
CA LYS A 49 7.59 -36.49 24.87
C LYS A 49 6.64 -36.20 23.70
N ILE A 50 6.70 -36.96 22.62
CA ILE A 50 5.74 -36.86 21.50
C ILE A 50 4.32 -37.14 21.98
N LYS A 51 4.12 -38.15 22.84
CA LYS A 51 2.79 -38.47 23.38
C LYS A 51 2.26 -37.36 24.29
N SER A 52 3.11 -36.70 25.08
CA SER A 52 2.72 -35.58 25.93
C SER A 52 2.56 -34.25 25.17
N GLU A 53 3.29 -34.08 24.06
CA GLU A 53 3.23 -32.90 23.19
C GLU A 53 2.14 -33.01 22.12
N LYS A 54 1.50 -34.17 21.95
CA LYS A 54 0.23 -34.26 21.22
C LYS A 54 -0.86 -33.62 22.10
N PRO A 55 -1.36 -32.41 21.79
CA PRO A 55 -2.63 -31.99 22.36
C PRO A 55 -3.70 -33.00 21.94
N ASP A 56 -4.74 -33.19 22.77
CA ASP A 56 -5.91 -34.02 22.46
C ASP A 56 -6.25 -33.97 20.97
N GLU A 57 -6.54 -35.12 20.38
CA GLU A 57 -6.79 -35.29 18.94
C GLU A 57 -7.96 -34.43 18.42
N SER A 58 -8.68 -33.72 19.31
CA SER A 58 -9.66 -32.67 19.01
C SER A 58 -9.07 -31.28 18.71
N LYS A 59 -7.76 -31.06 18.91
CA LYS A 59 -7.05 -29.77 18.69
C LYS A 59 -5.89 -29.84 17.70
N ILE A 60 -5.76 -30.92 16.92
CA ILE A 60 -4.81 -30.97 15.80
C ILE A 60 -5.47 -30.37 14.55
N ILE A 61 -5.93 -29.13 14.67
CA ILE A 61 -5.89 -28.23 13.52
C ILE A 61 -4.42 -27.86 13.45
N HIS A 62 -3.66 -28.52 12.58
CA HIS A 62 -2.34 -28.05 12.24
C HIS A 62 -2.41 -26.53 12.08
N GLU A 63 -1.58 -25.80 12.81
CA GLU A 63 -1.23 -24.42 12.46
C GLU A 63 -0.43 -24.47 11.14
N ARG A 64 -1.05 -25.00 10.07
CA ARG A 64 -0.71 -24.60 8.72
C ARG A 64 -1.10 -23.15 8.71
N LYS A 65 -0.11 -22.29 8.96
CA LYS A 65 -0.18 -20.86 8.71
C LYS A 65 -0.59 -20.75 7.24
N MET A 66 -1.90 -20.72 6.99
CA MET A 66 -2.44 -20.64 5.65
C MET A 66 -2.08 -19.25 5.21
N ILE A 67 -1.01 -19.14 4.42
CA ILE A 67 -0.69 -17.93 3.71
C ILE A 67 -1.89 -17.73 2.78
N PHE A 68 -2.82 -16.86 3.20
CA PHE A 68 -4.11 -16.65 2.56
C PHE A 68 -3.97 -16.42 1.05
N TRP A 69 -2.85 -15.81 0.66
CA TRP A 69 -2.42 -15.52 -0.71
C TRP A 69 -2.09 -16.74 -1.60
N LEU A 70 -1.93 -17.95 -1.07
CA LEU A 70 -1.57 -19.14 -1.88
C LEU A 70 -2.76 -19.93 -2.44
N ARG A 71 -4.01 -19.61 -2.06
CA ARG A 71 -5.19 -20.34 -2.56
C ARG A 71 -5.42 -20.07 -4.06
N PRO A 72 -5.69 -21.08 -4.91
CA PRO A 72 -5.88 -20.87 -6.34
C PRO A 72 -6.94 -19.81 -6.69
N GLN A 73 -8.02 -19.77 -5.91
CA GLN A 73 -9.11 -18.80 -6.08
C GLN A 73 -8.65 -17.35 -5.87
N VAL A 74 -7.72 -17.09 -4.93
CA VAL A 74 -7.21 -15.72 -4.71
C VAL A 74 -6.23 -15.27 -5.80
N LYS A 75 -5.59 -16.20 -6.51
CA LYS A 75 -4.72 -15.88 -7.66
C LYS A 75 -5.53 -15.29 -8.81
N PHE A 76 -6.65 -15.94 -9.15
CA PHE A 76 -7.55 -15.45 -10.18
C PHE A 76 -8.28 -14.18 -9.74
N ALA A 77 -8.68 -14.08 -8.47
CA ALA A 77 -9.29 -12.86 -7.94
C ALA A 77 -8.33 -11.65 -7.96
N ALA A 78 -7.06 -11.85 -7.60
CA ALA A 78 -6.04 -10.79 -7.65
C ALA A 78 -5.69 -10.39 -9.09
N ALA A 79 -5.58 -11.34 -10.02
CA ALA A 79 -5.37 -11.04 -11.44
C ALA A 79 -6.57 -10.28 -12.02
N ALA A 80 -7.80 -10.72 -11.72
CA ALA A 80 -9.02 -10.05 -12.14
C ALA A 80 -9.13 -8.65 -11.55
N SER A 81 -8.78 -8.44 -10.26
CA SER A 81 -8.79 -7.09 -9.68
C SER A 81 -7.79 -6.17 -10.36
N LEU A 82 -6.59 -6.66 -10.71
CA LEU A 82 -5.60 -5.89 -11.47
C LEU A 82 -6.11 -5.48 -12.85
N VAL A 83 -6.71 -6.41 -13.60
CA VAL A 83 -7.32 -6.13 -14.90
C VAL A 83 -8.49 -5.16 -14.76
N LEU A 84 -9.29 -5.28 -13.69
CA LEU A 84 -10.40 -4.38 -13.40
C LEU A 84 -9.88 -2.96 -13.05
N PHE A 85 -8.85 -2.85 -12.22
CA PHE A 85 -8.21 -1.56 -11.91
C PHE A 85 -7.62 -0.92 -13.16
N LEU A 86 -6.89 -1.68 -14.00
CA LEU A 86 -6.38 -1.17 -15.28
C LEU A 86 -7.52 -0.75 -16.21
N GLY A 87 -8.56 -1.57 -16.34
CA GLY A 87 -9.74 -1.25 -17.15
C GLY A 87 -10.47 -0.01 -16.66
N VAL A 88 -10.68 0.14 -15.35
CA VAL A 88 -11.30 1.32 -14.73
C VAL A 88 -10.40 2.54 -14.88
N THR A 89 -9.08 2.41 -14.75
CA THR A 89 -8.16 3.54 -14.94
C THR A 89 -8.12 4.00 -16.40
N ILE A 90 -8.10 3.07 -17.37
CA ILE A 90 -8.17 3.38 -18.81
C ILE A 90 -9.54 3.97 -19.15
N TRP A 91 -10.62 3.41 -18.60
CA TRP A 91 -11.97 3.92 -18.82
C TRP A 91 -12.17 5.30 -18.19
N PHE A 92 -11.65 5.53 -16.98
CA PHE A 92 -11.66 6.84 -16.33
C PHE A 92 -10.81 7.84 -17.09
N GLN A 93 -9.64 7.44 -17.60
CA GLN A 93 -8.84 8.29 -18.48
C GLN A 93 -9.60 8.61 -19.77
N ASN A 94 -10.23 7.62 -20.42
CA ASN A 94 -10.97 7.79 -21.67
C ASN A 94 -12.25 8.62 -21.50
N ALA A 95 -13.00 8.42 -20.41
CA ALA A 95 -14.22 9.17 -20.09
C ALA A 95 -13.90 10.66 -19.78
N ASN A 96 -12.76 10.92 -19.15
CA ASN A 96 -12.26 12.28 -18.95
C ASN A 96 -11.47 12.83 -20.16
N PHE A 97 -11.16 11.98 -21.16
CA PHE A 97 -10.46 12.37 -22.39
C PHE A 97 -11.37 13.19 -23.33
N SER A 98 -12.69 13.11 -23.15
CA SER A 98 -13.63 13.97 -23.88
C SER A 98 -13.64 15.43 -23.39
N GLN A 99 -12.95 15.77 -22.30
CA GLN A 99 -12.97 17.15 -21.78
C GLN A 99 -11.65 17.67 -21.22
N LYS A 100 -10.52 16.98 -21.40
CA LYS A 100 -9.22 17.53 -21.03
C LYS A 100 -8.14 17.13 -22.01
N GLY A 101 -7.93 18.04 -22.95
CA GLY A 101 -6.67 18.33 -23.62
C GLY A 101 -6.03 17.13 -24.30
N LYS A 102 -5.94 17.21 -25.64
CA LYS A 102 -4.78 16.68 -26.36
C LYS A 102 -3.56 16.87 -25.43
N THR A 103 -3.02 15.79 -24.85
CA THR A 103 -1.62 15.78 -24.45
C THR A 103 -0.85 15.82 -25.76
N VAL A 104 -0.91 16.99 -26.37
CA VAL A 104 0.00 17.48 -27.37
C VAL A 104 1.35 17.20 -26.72
N TYR A 105 1.99 16.13 -27.15
CA TYR A 105 3.43 16.00 -26.99
C TYR A 105 3.99 17.25 -27.64
N PHE A 106 4.14 18.33 -26.86
CA PHE A 106 4.54 19.64 -27.37
C PHE A 106 5.83 19.48 -28.16
N GLU A 107 6.73 18.64 -27.67
CA GLU A 107 7.95 18.24 -28.37
C GLU A 107 7.66 17.61 -29.74
N LEU A 108 6.69 16.70 -29.87
CA LEU A 108 6.32 16.07 -31.15
C LEU A 108 5.57 17.02 -32.11
N LEU A 109 4.75 17.95 -31.59
CA LEU A 109 4.07 18.97 -32.42
C LEU A 109 5.00 20.13 -32.80
N THR A 110 6.02 20.44 -32.00
CA THR A 110 7.04 21.45 -32.34
C THR A 110 7.90 21.00 -33.52
N PHE A 111 8.04 19.67 -33.71
CA PHE A 111 8.70 19.10 -34.89
C PHE A 111 7.77 18.88 -36.09
N SER A 112 6.47 19.15 -35.96
CA SER A 112 5.54 19.11 -37.09
C SER A 112 5.50 20.48 -37.74
N GLU A 113 6.09 20.60 -38.93
CA GLU A 113 6.13 21.84 -39.73
C GLU A 113 4.73 22.45 -39.88
N ASP A 114 3.71 21.60 -40.00
CA ASP A 114 2.31 22.00 -40.12
C ASP A 114 1.78 22.73 -38.88
N VAL A 115 2.23 22.41 -37.65
CA VAL A 115 1.71 23.07 -36.45
C VAL A 115 2.28 24.48 -36.30
N LEU A 116 3.54 24.69 -36.64
CA LEU A 116 4.14 26.03 -36.67
C LEU A 116 3.50 26.89 -37.76
N VAL A 117 3.23 26.32 -38.94
CA VAL A 117 2.55 27.02 -40.04
C VAL A 117 1.09 27.33 -39.66
N ASN A 118 0.36 26.39 -39.08
CA ASN A 118 -1.02 26.61 -38.62
C ASN A 118 -1.10 27.60 -37.44
N SER A 119 -0.07 27.68 -36.59
CA SER A 119 0.02 28.68 -35.52
C SER A 119 0.32 30.09 -36.04
N LEU A 120 1.00 30.20 -37.19
CA LEU A 120 1.23 31.47 -37.88
C LEU A 120 0.01 31.90 -38.72
N LEU A 121 -0.77 30.94 -39.20
CA LEU A 121 -1.93 31.15 -40.07
C LEU A 121 -3.27 30.96 -39.33
N ILE A 122 -3.32 31.27 -38.04
CA ILE A 122 -4.58 31.28 -37.30
C ILE A 122 -5.42 32.48 -37.77
N ASP A 123 -6.72 32.27 -37.98
CA ASP A 123 -7.60 33.34 -38.46
C ASP A 123 -7.72 34.44 -37.37
N GLU A 124 -7.66 35.71 -37.78
CA GLU A 124 -7.77 36.85 -36.87
C GLU A 124 -9.08 36.80 -36.06
N ASN A 125 -10.17 36.29 -36.64
CA ASN A 125 -11.45 36.14 -35.95
C ASN A 125 -11.39 35.14 -34.79
N GLU A 126 -10.56 34.09 -34.89
CA GLU A 126 -10.37 33.13 -33.81
C GLU A 126 -9.57 33.74 -32.65
N VAL A 127 -8.57 34.57 -32.96
CA VAL A 127 -7.77 35.29 -31.97
C VAL A 127 -8.61 36.37 -31.27
N GLU A 128 -9.43 37.10 -32.01
CA GLU A 128 -10.34 38.11 -31.46
C GLU A 128 -11.41 37.46 -30.57
N SER A 129 -11.99 36.35 -31.00
CA SER A 129 -12.94 35.57 -30.19
C SER A 129 -12.30 35.03 -28.91
N PHE A 130 -11.10 34.45 -28.99
CA PHE A 130 -10.38 33.97 -27.82
C PHE A 130 -10.02 35.11 -26.85
N SER A 131 -9.53 36.24 -27.37
CA SER A 131 -9.16 37.39 -26.56
C SER A 131 -10.38 38.03 -25.90
N SER A 132 -11.48 38.24 -26.62
CA SER A 132 -12.73 38.79 -26.05
C SER A 132 -13.30 37.92 -24.94
N ILE A 133 -13.34 36.59 -25.14
CA ILE A 133 -13.79 35.64 -24.11
C ILE A 133 -12.84 35.64 -22.91
N THR A 134 -11.53 35.66 -23.13
CA THR A 134 -10.53 35.66 -22.05
C THR A 134 -10.58 36.96 -21.26
N LEU A 135 -10.62 38.11 -21.93
CA LEU A 135 -10.74 39.41 -21.27
C LEU A 135 -12.04 39.51 -20.47
N MET A 136 -13.16 39.02 -21.00
CA MET A 136 -14.42 39.00 -20.27
C MET A 136 -14.37 38.08 -19.03
N ASN A 137 -13.98 36.82 -19.21
CA ASN A 137 -14.04 35.81 -18.14
C ASN A 137 -12.96 35.99 -17.06
N GLU A 138 -11.73 36.28 -17.48
CA GLU A 138 -10.60 36.33 -16.56
C GLU A 138 -10.42 37.72 -15.95
N ILE A 139 -10.66 38.79 -16.72
CA ILE A 139 -10.42 40.15 -16.25
C ILE A 139 -11.72 40.75 -15.70
N VAL A 140 -12.77 40.85 -16.53
CA VAL A 140 -14.00 41.56 -16.14
C VAL A 140 -14.74 40.81 -15.03
N PHE A 141 -15.11 39.55 -15.25
CA PHE A 141 -15.89 38.78 -14.28
C PHE A 141 -15.16 38.57 -12.95
N LYS A 142 -13.83 38.34 -12.97
CA LYS A 142 -13.07 38.21 -11.71
C LYS A 142 -12.93 39.54 -10.98
N ALA A 143 -12.76 40.65 -11.69
CA ALA A 143 -12.73 41.97 -11.08
C ALA A 143 -14.09 42.27 -10.42
N GLU A 144 -15.20 42.03 -11.12
CA GLU A 144 -16.57 42.21 -10.61
C GLU A 144 -16.84 41.33 -9.37
N LEU A 145 -16.46 40.04 -9.40
CA LEU A 145 -16.59 39.16 -8.24
C LEU A 145 -15.74 39.62 -7.04
N SER A 146 -14.56 40.18 -7.30
CA SER A 146 -13.70 40.75 -6.25
C SER A 146 -14.31 42.00 -5.64
N GLU A 147 -14.89 42.89 -6.47
CA GLU A 147 -15.58 44.10 -6.02
C GLU A 147 -16.81 43.73 -5.20
N GLN A 148 -17.66 42.83 -5.71
CA GLN A 148 -18.83 42.33 -4.98
C GLN A 148 -18.47 41.72 -3.62
N LYS A 149 -17.32 41.03 -3.52
CA LYS A 149 -16.84 40.48 -2.25
C LYS A 149 -16.46 41.59 -1.26
N ILE A 150 -15.85 42.68 -1.73
CA ILE A 150 -15.50 43.84 -0.90
C ILE A 150 -16.78 44.56 -0.45
N ASP A 151 -17.73 44.75 -1.35
CA ASP A 151 -19.02 45.36 -1.05
C ASP A 151 -19.79 44.53 -0.01
N ASN A 152 -19.87 43.22 -0.19
CA ASN A 152 -20.52 42.34 0.79
C ASN A 152 -19.83 42.41 2.16
N LEU A 153 -18.49 42.47 2.22
CA LEU A 153 -17.76 42.63 3.48
C LEU A 153 -18.10 43.97 4.16
N PHE A 154 -18.21 45.05 3.38
CA PHE A 154 -18.59 46.37 3.88
C PHE A 154 -20.02 46.38 4.41
N LEU A 155 -20.96 45.80 3.67
CA LEU A 155 -22.37 45.67 4.05
C LEU A 155 -22.51 44.81 5.32
N ASP A 156 -21.85 43.66 5.38
CA ASP A 156 -21.83 42.80 6.56
C ASP A 156 -21.27 43.56 7.77
N SER A 157 -20.21 44.36 7.59
CA SER A 157 -19.64 45.19 8.67
C SER A 157 -20.65 46.21 9.21
N LEU A 158 -21.42 46.88 8.36
CA LEU A 158 -22.42 47.86 8.78
C LEU A 158 -23.55 47.21 9.59
N PHE A 159 -24.06 46.05 9.15
CA PHE A 159 -25.17 45.38 9.83
C PHE A 159 -24.72 44.61 11.08
N ILE A 160 -23.49 44.09 11.13
CA ILE A 160 -22.92 43.46 12.33
C ILE A 160 -22.70 44.50 13.43
N GLU A 161 -22.25 45.71 13.07
CA GLU A 161 -22.01 46.79 14.04
C GLU A 161 -23.32 47.30 14.66
N ASP A 162 -24.40 47.43 13.87
CA ASP A 162 -25.74 47.76 14.38
C ASP A 162 -26.35 46.62 15.22
N SER A 163 -26.11 45.34 14.88
CA SER A 163 -26.60 44.21 15.68
C SER A 163 -25.96 44.15 17.08
N LEU A 164 -24.69 44.58 17.21
CA LEU A 164 -24.04 44.72 18.51
C LEU A 164 -24.59 45.93 19.29
N ILE A 165 -24.91 47.03 18.61
CA ILE A 165 -25.57 48.20 19.20
C ILE A 165 -26.94 47.83 19.77
N ASP A 166 -27.75 47.00 19.11
CA ASP A 166 -29.03 46.55 19.65
C ASP A 166 -28.86 45.78 20.97
N ASN A 167 -27.81 44.97 21.10
CA ASN A 167 -27.54 44.21 22.33
C ASN A 167 -27.05 45.11 23.47
N TYR A 168 -26.22 46.11 23.19
CA TYR A 168 -25.78 47.10 24.18
C TYR A 168 -26.88 48.09 24.57
N THR A 169 -27.73 48.49 23.62
CA THR A 169 -28.82 49.43 23.85
C THR A 169 -29.92 48.77 24.65
N ASN A 170 -30.38 47.57 24.26
CA ASN A 170 -31.51 46.92 24.93
C ASN A 170 -31.23 46.58 26.42
N LYS A 171 -30.00 46.19 26.75
CA LYS A 171 -29.63 45.87 28.15
C LYS A 171 -29.55 47.11 29.04
N ASN A 172 -28.93 48.19 28.57
CA ASN A 172 -28.80 49.42 29.35
C ASN A 172 -30.09 50.25 29.38
N PHE A 173 -30.94 50.18 28.36
CA PHE A 173 -32.20 50.93 28.33
C PHE A 173 -33.23 50.35 29.30
N ILE A 174 -33.36 49.02 29.38
CA ILE A 174 -34.29 48.38 30.32
C ILE A 174 -33.84 48.58 31.77
N GLU A 175 -32.53 48.48 32.04
CA GLU A 175 -32.00 48.69 33.40
C GLU A 175 -32.13 50.16 33.86
N SER A 176 -32.05 51.13 32.94
CA SER A 176 -32.19 52.55 33.25
C SER A 176 -33.65 53.05 33.37
N ILE A 177 -34.64 52.29 32.88
CA ILE A 177 -36.07 52.64 33.01
C ILE A 177 -36.71 51.95 34.22
N ILE A 178 -36.19 50.81 34.66
CA ILE A 178 -36.74 50.02 35.78
C ILE A 178 -36.18 50.46 37.14
N LEU A 179 -35.15 51.31 37.19
CA LEU A 179 -34.60 51.89 38.43
C LEU A 179 -35.12 53.30 38.71
#